data_AF-G9XDV5-F1
#
_entry.id   AF-G9XDV5-F1
#
_cell.length_a   1.000
_cell.length_b   1.000
_cell.length_c   1.000
_cell.angle_alpha   90.00
_cell.angle_beta   90.00
_cell.angle_gamma   90.00
#
_symmetry.space_group_name_H-M   'P 1'
#
loop_
_entity.id
_entity.type
_entity.pdbx_description
1 polymer ?
#
loop_
_entity_poly.entity_id
_entity_poly.type
_entity_poly.pdbx_seq_one_letter_code
_entity_poly.pdbx_strand_id
1 'polypeptide(L)'
;MNDNKSLSHTKYNCKYHIVFAPKYRRKVFYGEKRREIGIILRKLCEYKGITIIEAECCPDHIHMFVEIPPKYSVSSIMGYLKGKSSLMIYEKFGNLKFKYRNREFW
;
A
#
# COMPACT_ATOMS: atom_id res chain seq x y z
N MET A 1 -12.38 -18.90 17.76
CA MET A 1 -11.01 -19.11 17.22
C MET A 1 -10.20 -17.88 17.58
N ASN A 2 -8.99 -18.06 18.12
CA ASN A 2 -8.22 -16.96 18.69
C ASN A 2 -7.35 -16.33 17.58
N ASP A 3 -7.72 -15.12 17.11
CA ASP A 3 -7.05 -14.39 16.03
C ASP A 3 -5.66 -13.83 16.41
N ASN A 4 -5.15 -14.15 17.60
CA ASN A 4 -3.95 -13.55 18.16
C ASN A 4 -2.68 -14.21 17.60
N LYS A 5 -1.84 -13.41 16.95
CA LYS A 5 -0.49 -13.81 16.51
C LYS A 5 0.52 -13.66 17.64
N SER A 6 1.67 -14.30 17.47
CA SER A 6 2.74 -14.36 18.47
C SER A 6 4.09 -14.00 17.87
N LEU A 7 4.87 -13.20 18.61
CA LEU A 7 6.31 -13.04 18.48
C LEU A 7 6.99 -13.64 19.72
N SER A 8 8.32 -13.61 19.79
CA SER A 8 9.09 -14.19 20.91
C SER A 8 8.63 -13.74 22.30
N HIS A 9 8.21 -12.47 22.44
CA HIS A 9 7.80 -11.89 23.72
C HIS A 9 6.50 -11.08 23.64
N THR A 10 5.67 -11.29 22.60
CA THR A 10 4.47 -10.47 22.38
C THR A 10 3.35 -11.28 21.72
N LYS A 11 2.13 -11.17 22.25
CA LYS A 11 0.91 -11.60 21.57
C LYS A 11 0.22 -10.36 21.02
N TYR A 12 -0.27 -10.41 19.78
CA TYR A 12 -0.84 -9.23 19.13
C TYR A 12 -1.95 -9.58 18.14
N ASN A 13 -2.84 -8.62 17.93
CA ASN A 13 -3.87 -8.63 16.90
C ASN A 13 -4.03 -7.17 16.42
N CYS A 14 -3.12 -6.75 15.54
CA CYS A 14 -2.98 -5.36 15.13
C CYS A 14 -3.46 -5.22 13.68
N LYS A 15 -4.77 -5.05 13.51
CA LYS A 15 -5.43 -4.85 12.22
C LYS A 15 -5.74 -3.38 12.02
N TYR A 16 -5.50 -2.87 10.81
CA TYR A 16 -5.67 -1.47 10.46
C TYR A 16 -6.40 -1.34 9.13
N HIS A 17 -7.40 -0.45 9.09
CA HIS A 17 -7.96 0.03 7.84
C HIS A 17 -7.22 1.30 7.42
N ILE A 18 -6.59 1.24 6.26
CA ILE A 18 -5.74 2.27 5.71
C ILE A 18 -6.32 2.73 4.39
N VAL A 19 -6.45 4.04 4.22
CA VAL A 19 -6.93 4.65 2.98
C VAL A 19 -5.93 5.71 2.53
N PHE A 20 -5.56 5.66 1.25
CA PHE A 20 -4.70 6.68 0.66
C PHE A 20 -5.05 6.90 -0.81
N ALA A 21 -4.93 8.16 -1.23
CA ALA A 21 -5.31 8.63 -2.54
C ALA A 21 -4.08 9.06 -3.35
N PRO A 22 -4.14 9.08 -4.68
CA PRO A 22 -3.17 9.71 -5.54
C PRO A 22 -3.27 11.24 -5.41
N LYS A 23 -2.19 11.95 -5.70
CA LYS A 23 -2.15 13.41 -5.60
C LYS A 23 -3.25 14.03 -6.47
N TYR A 24 -3.99 14.97 -5.90
CA TYR A 24 -5.17 15.61 -6.48
C TYR A 24 -6.37 14.69 -6.75
N ARG A 25 -6.44 13.52 -6.10
CA ARG A 25 -7.50 12.50 -6.31
C ARG A 25 -7.72 12.17 -7.80
N ARG A 26 -6.63 12.18 -8.57
CA ARG A 26 -6.70 11.82 -9.99
C ARG A 26 -7.18 10.39 -10.10
N LYS A 27 -8.10 10.11 -11.02
CA LYS A 27 -8.72 8.79 -11.15
C LYS A 27 -7.79 7.69 -11.68
N VAL A 28 -6.48 7.71 -11.47
CA VAL A 28 -5.46 6.94 -12.20
C VAL A 28 -5.59 5.40 -12.18
N PHE A 29 -6.44 4.85 -11.31
CA PHE A 29 -6.60 3.40 -11.15
C PHE A 29 -7.68 2.82 -12.07
N TYR A 30 -7.34 2.62 -13.35
CA TYR A 30 -8.24 1.96 -14.32
C TYR A 30 -7.52 0.89 -15.13
N GLY A 31 -8.28 -0.10 -15.57
CA GLY A 31 -7.82 -1.18 -16.46
C GLY A 31 -6.56 -1.86 -15.94
N GLU A 32 -5.55 -1.97 -16.80
CA GLU A 32 -4.27 -2.61 -16.49
C GLU A 32 -3.54 -1.96 -15.30
N LYS A 33 -3.62 -0.63 -15.16
CA LYS A 33 -2.93 0.10 -14.07
C LYS A 33 -3.43 -0.32 -12.69
N ARG A 34 -4.75 -0.55 -12.55
CA ARG A 34 -5.34 -1.04 -11.30
C ARG A 34 -4.74 -2.39 -10.90
N ARG A 35 -4.65 -3.33 -11.85
CA ARG A 35 -4.07 -4.67 -11.63
C ARG A 35 -2.61 -4.57 -11.21
N GLU A 36 -1.83 -3.78 -11.94
CA GLU A 36 -0.38 -3.68 -11.71
C GLU A 36 -0.03 -2.97 -10.40
N ILE A 37 -0.76 -1.92 -10.05
CA ILE A 37 -0.57 -1.22 -8.76
C ILE A 37 -0.92 -2.16 -7.60
N GLY A 38 -1.97 -2.97 -7.74
CA GLY A 38 -2.30 -4.01 -6.76
C GLY A 38 -1.18 -5.04 -6.57
N ILE A 39 -0.53 -5.49 -7.65
CA ILE A 39 0.62 -6.41 -7.59
C ILE A 39 1.80 -5.76 -6.86
N ILE A 40 2.11 -4.49 -7.18
CA ILE A 40 3.19 -3.73 -6.53
C ILE A 40 2.95 -3.63 -5.02
N LEU A 41 1.74 -3.22 -4.60
CA LEU A 41 1.41 -3.06 -3.18
C LEU A 41 1.47 -4.40 -2.43
N ARG A 42 0.95 -5.48 -3.03
CA ARG A 42 1.02 -6.82 -2.44
C ARG A 42 2.46 -7.26 -2.20
N LYS A 43 3.32 -7.11 -3.21
CA LYS A 43 4.75 -7.45 -3.12
C LYS A 43 5.47 -6.65 -2.03
N LEU A 44 5.16 -5.36 -1.89
CA LEU A 44 5.74 -4.52 -0.83
C LEU A 44 5.26 -4.95 0.57
N CYS A 45 3.99 -5.33 0.73
CA CYS A 45 3.48 -5.88 1.98
C CYS A 45 4.18 -7.20 2.34
N GLU A 46 4.34 -8.11 1.38
CA GLU A 46 5.06 -9.39 1.56
C GLU A 46 6.50 -9.17 2.04
N TYR A 47 7.23 -8.21 1.45
CA TYR A 47 8.60 -7.87 1.88
C TYR A 47 8.71 -7.38 3.32
N LYS A 48 7.64 -6.82 3.89
CA LYS A 48 7.59 -6.39 5.29
C LYS A 48 6.89 -7.40 6.20
N GLY A 49 6.44 -8.54 5.68
CA GLY A 49 5.67 -9.52 6.42
C GLY A 49 4.31 -8.98 6.91
N ILE A 50 3.72 -8.06 6.16
CA ILE A 50 2.39 -7.50 6.43
C ILE A 50 1.36 -8.39 5.75
N THR A 51 0.36 -8.84 6.51
CA THR A 51 -0.74 -9.63 5.95
C THR A 51 -1.82 -8.68 5.43
N ILE A 52 -2.19 -8.80 4.16
CA ILE A 52 -3.36 -8.11 3.60
C ILE A 52 -4.57 -9.03 3.84
N ILE A 53 -5.54 -8.55 4.61
CA ILE A 53 -6.80 -9.27 4.86
C ILE A 53 -7.75 -8.99 3.71
N GLU A 54 -7.95 -7.71 3.39
CA GLU A 54 -8.74 -7.25 2.26
C GLU A 54 -8.09 -6.01 1.65
N ALA A 55 -8.25 -5.82 0.34
CA ALA A 55 -7.81 -4.60 -0.32
C ALA A 55 -8.69 -4.31 -1.53
N GLU A 56 -9.08 -3.05 -1.67
CA GLU A 56 -9.85 -2.56 -2.80
C GLU A 56 -9.19 -1.33 -3.41
N CYS A 57 -9.14 -1.31 -4.74
CA CYS A 57 -8.60 -0.21 -5.51
C CYS A 57 -9.75 0.50 -6.21
N CYS A 58 -10.19 1.62 -5.63
CA CYS A 58 -11.17 2.53 -6.23
C CYS A 58 -10.47 3.38 -7.32
N PRO A 59 -11.20 4.03 -8.23
CA PRO A 59 -10.60 4.84 -9.29
C PRO A 59 -9.65 5.95 -8.80
N ASP A 60 -9.95 6.56 -7.65
CA ASP A 60 -9.23 7.72 -7.10
C ASP A 60 -8.63 7.49 -5.70
N HIS A 61 -8.70 6.29 -5.14
CA HIS A 61 -8.09 5.95 -3.84
C HIS A 61 -8.01 4.43 -3.63
N ILE A 62 -7.24 4.00 -2.63
CA ILE A 62 -7.07 2.58 -2.29
C ILE A 62 -7.45 2.39 -0.83
N HIS A 63 -8.26 1.37 -0.57
CA HIS A 63 -8.54 0.82 0.75
C HIS A 63 -7.70 -0.43 0.97
N MET A 64 -7.04 -0.52 2.11
CA MET A 64 -6.32 -1.73 2.54
C MET A 64 -6.69 -2.03 3.98
N PHE A 65 -7.19 -3.23 4.23
CA PHE A 65 -7.34 -3.80 5.56
C PHE A 65 -6.19 -4.77 5.80
N VAL A 66 -5.25 -4.36 6.65
CA VAL A 66 -3.96 -5.04 6.82
C VAL A 66 -3.68 -5.33 8.27
N GLU A 67 -2.92 -6.39 8.49
CA GLU A 67 -2.36 -6.72 9.79
C GLU A 67 -0.86 -6.40 9.81
N ILE A 68 -0.46 -5.50 10.70
CA ILE A 68 0.90 -4.99 10.78
C ILE A 68 1.55 -5.52 12.06
N PRO A 69 2.73 -6.18 11.98
CA PRO A 69 3.48 -6.59 13.17
C PRO A 69 3.82 -5.39 14.07
N PRO A 70 3.69 -5.50 15.40
CA PRO A 70 3.85 -4.38 16.33
C PRO A 70 5.28 -3.83 16.40
N LYS A 71 6.26 -4.53 15.81
CA LYS A 71 7.64 -4.03 15.62
C LYS A 71 7.73 -2.87 14.62
N TYR A 72 6.69 -2.64 13.82
CA TYR A 72 6.60 -1.54 12.88
C TYR A 72 5.55 -0.53 13.33
N SER A 73 5.87 0.76 13.25
CA SER A 73 4.85 1.79 13.36
C SER A 73 4.02 1.89 12.07
N VAL A 74 2.74 2.21 12.21
CA VAL A 74 1.84 2.42 11.06
C VAL A 74 2.38 3.53 10.14
N SER A 75 2.92 4.61 10.71
CA SER A 75 3.51 5.72 9.95
C SER A 75 4.71 5.28 9.11
N SER A 76 5.58 4.41 9.64
CA SER A 76 6.73 3.86 8.92
C SER A 76 6.28 2.99 7.74
N ILE A 77 5.29 2.12 7.95
CA ILE A 77 4.70 1.30 6.89
C ILE A 77 4.06 2.17 5.82
N MET A 78 3.33 3.21 6.19
CA MET A 78 2.72 4.13 5.24
C MET A 78 3.75 4.89 4.41
N GLY A 79 4.82 5.38 5.03
CA GLY A 79 5.93 6.01 4.31
C GLY A 79 6.60 5.04 3.33
N TYR A 80 6.84 3.80 3.76
CA TYR A 80 7.42 2.75 2.92
C TYR A 80 6.52 2.39 1.73
N LEU A 81 5.24 2.08 1.98
CA LEU A 81 4.28 1.70 0.96
C LEU A 81 4.12 2.81 -0.07
N LYS A 82 3.82 4.05 0.36
CA LYS A 82 3.64 5.18 -0.56
C LYS A 82 4.93 5.51 -1.33
N GLY A 83 6.07 5.54 -0.64
CA GLY A 83 7.36 5.89 -1.26
C GLY A 83 7.81 4.87 -2.31
N LYS A 84 7.89 3.58 -1.93
CA LYS A 84 8.39 2.53 -2.84
C LYS A 84 7.41 2.23 -3.97
N SER A 85 6.10 2.23 -3.70
CA SER A 85 5.12 2.05 -4.77
C SER A 85 5.19 3.18 -5.80
N SER A 86 5.35 4.45 -5.37
CA SER A 86 5.49 5.58 -6.31
C SER A 86 6.65 5.34 -7.28
N LEU A 87 7.81 4.91 -6.76
CA LEU A 87 8.98 4.64 -7.59
C LEU A 87 8.70 3.54 -8.62
N MET A 88 8.18 2.39 -8.18
CA MET A 88 7.88 1.25 -9.06
C MET A 88 6.78 1.58 -10.09
N ILE A 89 5.80 2.41 -9.71
CA ILE A 89 4.75 2.89 -10.62
C ILE A 89 5.35 3.77 -11.72
N TYR A 90 6.27 4.68 -11.38
CA TYR A 90 6.93 5.53 -12.39
C TYR A 90 7.89 4.77 -13.29
N GLU A 91 8.57 3.75 -12.77
CA GLU A 91 9.42 2.85 -13.57
C GLU A 91 8.58 2.07 -14.57
N LYS A 92 7.43 1.52 -14.15
CA LYS A 92 6.56 0.74 -15.02
C LYS A 92 5.74 1.59 -15.99
N PHE A 93 5.31 2.78 -15.56
CA PHE A 93 4.47 3.69 -16.33
C PHE A 93 5.14 5.05 -16.51
N GLY A 94 6.18 5.11 -17.36
CA GLY A 94 6.96 6.33 -17.61
C GLY A 94 6.11 7.57 -17.95
N ASN A 95 4.97 7.39 -18.64
CA ASN A 95 4.04 8.47 -18.97
C ASN A 95 3.40 9.15 -17.75
N LEU A 96 3.30 8.46 -16.61
CA LEU A 96 2.80 9.07 -15.36
C LEU A 96 3.80 10.06 -14.77
N LYS A 97 5.11 9.86 -15.00
CA LYS A 97 6.17 10.74 -14.49
C LYS A 97 6.02 12.18 -14.98
N PHE A 98 5.59 12.36 -16.23
CA PHE A 98 5.36 13.68 -16.81
C PHE A 98 4.07 14.35 -16.31
N LYS A 99 3.07 13.55 -15.90
CA LYS A 99 1.81 14.08 -15.34
C LYS A 99 1.98 14.64 -13.93
N TYR A 100 3.01 14.22 -13.19
CA TYR A 100 3.30 14.67 -11.84
C TYR A 100 4.66 15.40 -11.84
N ARG A 101 4.62 16.74 -11.98
CA ARG A 101 5.81 17.62 -12.10
C ARG A 101 6.90 17.39 -11.04
N ASN A 102 6.53 16.94 -9.84
CA ASN A 102 7.45 16.65 -8.72
C ASN A 102 7.65 15.15 -8.42
N ARG A 103 7.21 14.24 -9.30
CA ARG A 103 7.19 12.79 -9.03
C ARG A 103 6.43 12.40 -7.75
N GLU A 104 5.45 13.18 -7.34
CA GLU A 104 4.57 12.88 -6.21
C GLU A 104 3.33 12.16 -6.74
N PHE A 105 3.29 10.82 -6.61
CA PHE A 105 2.17 10.01 -7.12
C PHE A 105 0.98 10.02 -6.17
N TRP A 106 1.23 9.81 -4.87
CA TRP A 106 0.24 9.83 -3.80
C TRP A 106 -0.01 11.23 -3.25
#